data_AF-A0A2E4ICF0-F1
#
_entry.id   AF-A0A2E4ICF0-F1
#
_cell.length_a   1.000
_cell.length_b   1.000
_cell.length_c   1.000
_cell.angle_alpha   90.00
_cell.angle_beta   90.00
_cell.angle_gamma   90.00
#
_symmetry.space_group_name_H-M   'P 1'
#
loop_
_entity.id
_entity.type
_entity.pdbx_description
1 polymer ?
#
loop_
_entity_poly.entity_id
_entity_poly.type
_entity_poly.pdbx_seq_one_letter_code
_entity_poly.pdbx_strand_id
1 'polypeptide(L)' 'QIDLVSGCDCTTLDWTRLPIKPFGTGTIEVIFDSTEKEDSESVDIDIYLKNIDPKNGHPMLKIIDYSFQLVKE' A
#
# COMPACT_ATOMS: atom_id res chain seq x y z
N GLN A 1 -5.32 10.85 -7.94
CA GLN A 1 -6.25 10.19 -6.99
C GLN A 1 -5.81 8.74 -6.87
N ILE A 2 -5.96 8.12 -5.69
CA ILE A 2 -5.73 6.68 -5.52
C ILE A 2 -6.92 5.93 -6.10
N ASP A 3 -6.65 4.92 -6.93
CA ASP A 3 -7.66 4.05 -7.52
C ASP A 3 -7.94 2.85 -6.62
N LEU A 4 -6.88 2.11 -6.29
CA LEU A 4 -6.93 0.90 -5.49
C LEU A 4 -5.65 0.79 -4.66
N VAL A 5 -5.79 0.33 -3.42
CA VAL A 5 -4.68 -0.16 -2.61
C VAL A 5 -4.94 -1.64 -2.36
N SER A 6 -3.95 -2.48 -2.61
CA SER A 6 -4.04 -3.94 -2.49
C SER A 6 -2.88 -4.45 -1.64
N GLY A 7 -3.16 -5.45 -0.81
CA GLY A 7 -2.19 -6.09 0.09
C GLY A 7 -2.64 -7.50 0.44
N CYS A 8 -1.89 -8.18 1.31
CA CYS A 8 -2.30 -9.49 1.85
C CYS A 8 -3.55 -9.36 2.74
N ASP A 9 -4.25 -10.49 2.95
CA ASP A 9 -5.32 -10.59 3.94
C ASP A 9 -4.85 -10.28 5.37
N CYS A 10 -3.54 -10.36 5.62
CA CYS A 10 -2.88 -9.97 6.86
C CYS A 10 -2.73 -8.45 7.07
N THR A 11 -3.25 -7.64 6.14
CA THR A 11 -3.21 -6.17 6.23
C THR A 11 -4.59 -5.57 6.12
N THR A 12 -4.92 -4.68 7.05
CA THR A 12 -6.06 -3.79 6.93
C THR A 12 -5.60 -2.48 6.30
N LEU A 13 -6.29 -2.06 5.24
CA LEU A 13 -5.93 -0.90 4.43
C LEU A 13 -7.03 0.16 4.52
N ASP A 14 -6.67 1.36 4.98
CA ASP A 14 -7.51 2.55 4.84
C ASP A 14 -6.74 3.63 4.07
N TRP A 15 -7.42 4.33 3.18
CA TRP A 15 -6.76 5.32 2.32
C TRP A 15 -7.68 6.45 1.89
N THR A 16 -7.06 7.56 1.51
CA THR A 16 -7.78 8.72 0.98
C THR A 16 -8.49 8.37 -0.33
N ARG A 17 -9.83 8.23 -0.28
CA ARG A 17 -10.68 7.97 -1.46
C ARG A 17 -11.02 9.23 -2.26
N LEU A 18 -10.92 10.40 -1.63
CA LEU A 18 -11.23 11.68 -2.28
C LEU A 18 -10.12 12.10 -3.25
N PRO A 19 -10.44 12.91 -4.28
CA PRO A 19 -9.44 13.49 -5.15
C PRO A 19 -8.42 14.34 -4.38
N ILE A 20 -7.15 14.00 -4.51
CA ILE A 20 -6.04 14.78 -3.96
C ILE A 20 -5.72 15.92 -4.94
N LYS A 21 -5.84 17.16 -4.48
CA LYS A 21 -5.53 18.35 -5.29
C LYS A 21 -4.03 18.40 -5.64
N PRO A 22 -3.62 19.12 -6.70
CA PRO A 22 -2.21 19.39 -6.94
C PRO A 22 -1.55 19.98 -5.69
N PHE A 23 -0.36 19.47 -5.34
CA PHE A 23 0.38 19.81 -4.11
C PHE A 23 -0.31 19.44 -2.79
N GLY A 24 -1.47 18.79 -2.84
CA GLY A 24 -2.11 18.20 -1.67
C GLY A 24 -1.48 16.86 -1.30
N THR A 25 -1.77 16.42 -0.08
CA THR A 25 -1.33 15.12 0.47
C THR A 25 -2.54 14.22 0.66
N GLY A 26 -2.41 12.95 0.25
CA GLY A 26 -3.30 11.88 0.68
C GLY A 26 -2.54 10.92 1.59
N THR A 27 -3.25 10.27 2.49
CA THR A 27 -2.73 9.28 3.43
C THR A 27 -3.21 7.88 3.08
N ILE A 28 -2.35 6.90 3.35
CA ILE A 28 -2.64 5.46 3.34
C ILE A 28 -2.21 4.96 4.71
N GLU A 29 -3.14 4.39 5.45
CA GLU A 29 -2.91 3.73 6.73
C GLU A 29 -2.94 2.22 6.51
N VAL A 30 -1.90 1.55 6.98
CA VAL A 30 -1.71 0.11 6.85
C VAL A 30 -1.55 -0.45 8.24
N ILE A 31 -2.44 -1.36 8.63
CA ILE A 31 -2.36 -2.09 9.89
C ILE A 31 -2.03 -3.54 9.56
N PHE A 32 -0.87 -3.99 10.02
CA PHE A 32 -0.41 -5.36 9.84
C PHE A 32 -0.77 -6.21 11.06
N ASP A 33 -1.40 -7.36 10.84
CA ASP A 33 -1.70 -8.34 11.88
C ASP A 33 -0.76 -9.56 11.74
N SER A 34 0.14 -9.71 12.71
CA SER A 34 1.09 -10.82 12.78
C SER A 34 0.57 -12.03 13.56
N THR A 35 -0.66 -12.02 14.06
CA THR A 35 -1.18 -13.03 15.01
C THR A 35 -1.15 -14.45 14.44
N GLU A 36 -1.40 -14.61 13.14
CA GLU A 36 -1.40 -15.92 12.46
C GLU A 36 -0.09 -16.21 11.69
N LYS A 37 0.96 -15.41 11.91
CA LYS A 37 2.25 -15.59 11.21
C LYS A 37 3.18 -16.51 11.98
N GLU A 38 3.70 -17.52 11.28
CA GLU A 38 4.62 -18.50 11.86
C GLU A 38 6.10 -18.15 11.60
N ASP A 39 6.36 -17.37 10.55
CA ASP A 39 7.68 -16.95 10.08
C ASP A 39 7.76 -15.45 9.80
N SER A 40 8.97 -14.91 9.87
CA SER A 40 9.29 -13.55 9.41
C SER A 40 9.21 -13.48 7.89
N GLU A 41 8.48 -12.49 7.36
CA GLU A 41 8.38 -12.28 5.91
C GLU A 41 8.36 -10.79 5.56
N SER A 42 8.49 -10.53 4.26
CA SER A 42 8.22 -9.21 3.67
C SER A 42 6.79 -9.18 3.15
N VAL A 43 6.13 -8.05 3.33
CA VAL A 43 4.78 -7.79 2.85
C VAL A 43 4.84 -6.58 1.91
N ASP A 44 4.21 -6.73 0.76
CA ASP A 44 4.12 -5.70 -0.26
C ASP A 44 2.70 -5.11 -0.30
N ILE A 45 2.60 -3.80 -0.47
CA ILE A 45 1.36 -3.08 -0.71
C ILE A 45 1.43 -2.37 -2.06
N ASP A 46 0.48 -2.71 -2.94
CA ASP A 46 0.34 -2.16 -4.27
C ASP A 46 -0.63 -0.98 -4.26
N ILE A 47 -0.19 0.16 -4.78
CA ILE A 47 -0.95 1.42 -4.84
C ILE A 47 -1.13 1.80 -6.30
N TYR A 48 -2.34 1.58 -6.80
CA TYR A 48 -2.75 2.00 -8.13
C TYR A 48 -3.25 3.44 -8.08
N LEU A 49 -2.73 4.29 -8.96
CA LEU A 49 -3.18 5.66 -9.11
C LEU A 49 -4.01 5.78 -10.40
N LYS A 50 -5.09 6.57 -10.35
CA LYS A 50 -5.88 6.88 -11.56
C LYS A 50 -5.11 7.73 -12.59
N ASN A 51 -3.95 8.23 -12.22
CA ASN A 51 -3.11 9.04 -13.06
C ASN A 51 -2.38 8.14 -14.08
N ILE A 52 -2.30 8.62 -15.32
CA ILE A 52 -1.47 8.03 -16.37
C ILE A 52 -0.14 8.78 -16.38
N ASP A 53 0.97 8.04 -16.48
CA ASP A 53 2.29 8.64 -16.59
C ASP A 53 2.40 9.35 -17.97
N PRO A 54 2.63 10.67 -17.99
CA PRO A 54 2.67 11.44 -19.23
C PRO A 54 3.87 11.08 -20.13
N LYS A 55 4.88 10.38 -19.63
CA LYS A 55 6.08 10.00 -20.39
C LYS A 55 5.86 8.77 -21.27
N ASN A 56 5.08 7.81 -20.79
CA ASN A 56 4.93 6.51 -21.42
C ASN A 56 3.46 6.10 -21.66
N GLY A 57 2.49 6.85 -21.13
CA GLY A 57 1.06 6.58 -21.32
C GLY A 57 0.54 5.39 -20.50
N HIS A 58 1.32 4.87 -19.55
CA HIS A 58 0.93 3.72 -18.73
C HIS A 58 0.29 4.15 -17.39
N PRO A 59 -0.55 3.29 -16.78
CA PRO A 59 -1.05 3.52 -15.43
C PRO A 59 0.09 3.65 -14.42
N MET A 60 -0.06 4.59 -13.49
CA MET A 60 0.91 4.78 -12.42
C MET A 60 0.67 3.77 -11.29
N LEU A 61 1.66 2.91 -11.05
CA LEU A 61 1.72 1.98 -9.93
C LEU A 61 2.84 2.41 -8.98
N LYS A 62 2.58 2.34 -7.68
CA LYS A 62 3.62 2.39 -6.65
C LYS A 62 3.52 1.15 -5.79
N ILE A 63 4.65 0.52 -5.53
CA ILE A 63 4.76 -0.62 -4.64
C ILE A 63 5.58 -0.16 -3.45
N ILE A 64 5.09 -0.45 -2.24
CA ILE A 64 5.85 -0.28 -1.01
C ILE A 64 6.00 -1.64 -0.36
N ASP A 65 7.18 -1.92 0.18
CA ASP A 65 7.48 -3.14 0.91
C ASP A 65 7.87 -2.82 2.35
N TYR A 66 7.53 -3.73 3.26
CA TYR A 66 8.05 -3.73 4.62
C TYR A 66 8.31 -5.16 5.07
N SER A 67 9.32 -5.33 5.94
CA SER A 67 9.63 -6.62 6.55
C SER A 67 9.41 -6.56 8.05
N PHE A 68 8.94 -7.66 8.63
CA PHE A 68 8.87 -7.83 10.07
C PHE A 68 9.72 -9.01 10.51
N GLN A 69 10.10 -9.02 11.79
CA GLN A 69 10.82 -10.13 12.41
C GLN A 69 10.01 -10.63 13.61
N LEU A 70 9.64 -11.91 13.60
CA LEU A 70 8.99 -12.52 14.75
C LEU A 70 10.02 -12.74 15.85
N VAL A 71 9.80 -12.12 17.00
CA VAL A 71 10.61 -12.37 18.20
C VAL A 71 9.97 -13.53 18.94
N LYS A 72 10.60 -14.71 18.88
CA LYS A 72 10.23 -15.87 19.70
C LYS A 72 10.86 -15.68 21.09
N GLU A 73 10.05 -15.69 22.14
CA GLU A 73 10.49 -15.70 23.56
C GLU A 73 11.25 -16.98 23.91
#